data_AF-A0A8J3X4I3-F1
#
_entry.id   AF-A0A8J3X4I3-F1
#
_cell.length_a   1.000
_cell.length_b   1.000
_cell.length_c   1.000
_cell.angle_alpha   90.00
_cell.angle_beta   90.00
_cell.angle_gamma   90.00
#
_symmetry.space_group_name_H-M   'P 1'
#
loop_
_entity.id
_entity.type
_entity.pdbx_description
1 polymer ?
#
loop_
_entity_poly.entity_id
_entity_poly.type
_entity_poly.pdbx_seq_one_letter_code
_entity_poly.pdbx_strand_id
1 'polypeptide(L)'
;MGMDIDDQYEWDADQHLAAYGLRVAVDQVPIVRDVLIRETRHEADIYGGMGTVPGNTQLMRICAIQLWHAGAVEDALLVHRARRTSMDATGAVDAELMLGAGVARTKEYLATLCTDEAREILDEIAWVEESYDAERYAAFLDKYYRIA
;
A
#
# COMPACT_ATOMS: atom_id res chain seq x y z
N MET A 1 -0.90 31.52 9.65
CA MET A 1 -1.54 30.87 8.48
C MET A 1 -1.37 29.39 8.72
N GLY A 2 -2.44 28.70 9.08
CA GLY A 2 -2.37 27.25 9.34
C GLY A 2 -2.17 26.50 8.03
N MET A 3 -1.46 25.39 8.08
CA MET A 3 -1.31 24.46 6.97
C MET A 3 -2.70 23.90 6.61
N ASP A 4 -3.04 23.84 5.33
CA ASP A 4 -4.27 23.16 4.89
C ASP A 4 -4.14 21.65 5.17
N ILE A 5 -5.26 20.93 5.21
CA ILE A 5 -5.28 19.50 5.48
C ILE A 5 -4.48 18.71 4.42
N ASP A 6 -4.56 19.14 3.16
CA ASP A 6 -3.82 18.54 2.05
C ASP A 6 -2.31 18.77 2.21
N ASP A 7 -1.89 19.99 2.55
CA ASP A 7 -0.49 20.33 2.83
C ASP A 7 0.06 19.52 4.03
N GLN A 8 -0.78 19.28 5.05
CA GLN A 8 -0.41 18.47 6.22
C GLN A 8 -0.25 16.99 5.83
N TYR A 9 -1.06 16.50 4.90
CA TYR A 9 -0.99 15.10 4.47
C TYR A 9 0.25 14.85 3.62
N GLU A 10 0.58 15.77 2.71
CA GLU A 10 1.84 15.72 1.98
C GLU A 10 3.02 15.76 2.95
N TRP A 11 3.00 16.65 3.94
CA TRP A 11 4.05 16.76 4.95
C TRP A 11 4.22 15.48 5.78
N ASP A 12 3.14 14.88 6.27
CA ASP A 12 3.20 13.66 7.07
C ASP A 12 3.72 12.46 6.26
N ALA A 13 3.32 12.36 4.99
CA ALA A 13 3.81 11.37 4.06
C ALA A 13 5.32 11.54 3.79
N ASP A 14 5.76 12.77 3.52
CA ASP A 14 7.17 13.08 3.29
C ASP A 14 8.03 12.84 4.53
N GLN A 15 7.53 13.17 5.72
CA GLN A 15 8.22 12.91 6.98
C GLN A 15 8.36 11.42 7.28
N HIS A 16 7.32 10.63 7.01
CA HIS A 16 7.39 9.17 7.14
C HIS A 16 8.41 8.58 6.16
N LEU A 17 8.40 9.05 4.91
CA LEU A 17 9.37 8.65 3.90
C LEU A 17 10.79 9.04 4.28
N ALA A 18 11.01 10.25 4.81
CA ALA A 18 12.32 10.71 5.26
C ALA A 18 12.84 9.92 6.46
N ALA A 19 11.95 9.48 7.36
CA ALA A 19 12.32 8.72 8.55
C ALA A 19 12.70 7.27 8.25
N TYR A 20 11.99 6.61 7.32
CA TYR A 20 12.11 5.16 7.11
C TYR A 20 12.65 4.77 5.72
N GLY A 21 12.61 5.67 4.74
CA GLY A 21 12.88 5.36 3.33
C GLY A 21 11.84 4.43 2.71
N LEU A 22 12.03 4.06 1.44
CA LEU A 22 11.16 3.07 0.77
C LEU A 22 11.48 1.62 1.20
N ARG A 23 12.72 1.36 1.60
CA ARG A 23 13.19 0.04 2.05
C ARG A 23 13.40 0.08 3.55
N VAL A 24 12.36 -0.26 4.30
CA VAL A 24 12.38 -0.23 5.77
C VAL A 24 13.17 -1.41 6.33
N ALA A 25 13.73 -1.24 7.52
CA ALA A 25 14.37 -2.35 8.23
C ALA A 25 13.31 -3.39 8.67
N VAL A 26 13.72 -4.66 8.80
CA VAL A 26 12.80 -5.77 9.12
C VAL A 26 12.05 -5.56 10.43
N ASP A 27 12.69 -4.97 11.43
CA ASP A 27 12.11 -4.64 12.73
C ASP A 27 11.12 -3.46 12.68
N GLN A 28 11.14 -2.68 11.60
CA GLN A 28 10.24 -1.54 11.37
C GLN A 28 9.00 -1.93 10.54
N VAL A 29 8.99 -3.08 9.86
CA VAL A 29 7.84 -3.56 9.08
C VAL A 29 6.53 -3.57 9.90
N PRO A 30 6.50 -4.01 11.18
CA PRO A 30 5.28 -3.94 11.99
C PRO A 30 4.72 -2.51 12.14
N ILE A 31 5.60 -1.51 12.26
CA ILE A 31 5.20 -0.10 12.38
C ILE A 31 4.50 0.35 11.08
N VAL A 32 5.06 -0.02 9.93
CA VAL A 32 4.47 0.29 8.62
C VAL A 32 3.07 -0.34 8.49
N ARG A 33 2.90 -1.60 8.93
CA ARG A 33 1.58 -2.25 8.94
C ARG A 33 0.58 -1.50 9.81
N ASP A 34 0.97 -1.10 11.01
CA ASP A 34 0.11 -0.38 11.93
C ASP A 34 -0.33 0.98 11.36
N VAL A 35 0.58 1.71 10.71
CA VAL A 35 0.26 2.95 10.01
C VAL A 35 -0.72 2.70 8.86
N LEU A 36 -0.46 1.72 8.01
CA LEU A 36 -1.36 1.40 6.90
C LEU A 36 -2.75 0.99 7.39
N ILE A 37 -2.84 0.18 8.45
CA ILE A 37 -4.12 -0.19 9.08
C ILE A 37 -4.86 1.03 9.61
N ARG A 38 -4.16 1.96 10.27
CA ARG A 38 -4.76 3.18 10.80
C ARG A 38 -5.34 4.05 9.68
N GLU A 39 -4.54 4.36 8.66
CA GLU A 39 -4.98 5.20 7.55
C GLU A 39 -6.10 4.54 6.73
N THR A 40 -6.04 3.22 6.54
CA THR A 40 -7.12 2.44 5.92
C THR A 40 -8.44 2.61 6.68
N ARG A 41 -8.41 2.60 8.02
CA ARG A 41 -9.62 2.79 8.83
C ARG A 41 -10.16 4.22 8.72
N HIS A 42 -9.29 5.22 8.84
CA HIS A 42 -9.69 6.62 8.66
C HIS A 42 -10.34 6.85 7.30
N GLU A 43 -9.74 6.30 6.23
CA GLU A 43 -10.27 6.41 4.89
C GLU A 43 -11.63 5.72 4.73
N ALA A 44 -11.75 4.50 5.24
CA ALA A 44 -13.02 3.75 5.20
C ALA A 44 -14.13 4.46 5.99
N ASP A 45 -13.83 5.00 7.17
CA ASP A 45 -14.80 5.71 8.01
C ASP A 45 -15.29 6.98 7.31
N ILE A 46 -14.40 7.73 6.66
CA ILE A 46 -14.75 8.96 5.92
C ILE A 46 -15.55 8.65 4.67
N TYR A 47 -15.11 7.68 3.87
CA TYR A 47 -15.84 7.25 2.67
C TYR A 47 -17.24 6.70 3.01
N GLY A 48 -17.37 6.04 4.17
CA GLY A 48 -18.65 5.58 4.72
C GLY A 48 -19.49 6.67 5.40
N GLY A 49 -19.00 7.91 5.50
CA GLY A 49 -19.71 9.03 6.12
C GLY A 49 -19.79 8.98 7.66
N MET A 50 -18.97 8.15 8.31
CA MET A 50 -18.93 7.98 9.77
C MET A 50 -17.72 8.67 10.43
N GLY A 51 -16.68 8.96 9.65
CA GLY A 51 -15.42 9.54 10.12
C GLY A 51 -15.41 11.06 10.09
N THR A 52 -14.50 11.64 10.89
CA THR A 52 -14.19 13.07 10.90
C THR A 52 -12.73 13.37 10.58
N VAL A 53 -11.92 12.32 10.40
CA VAL A 53 -10.49 12.38 10.07
C VAL A 53 -10.27 11.59 8.78
N PRO A 54 -9.93 12.23 7.64
CA PRO A 54 -9.64 11.54 6.37
C PRO A 54 -8.43 10.62 6.50
N GLY A 55 -8.39 9.54 5.73
CA GLY A 55 -7.17 8.77 5.59
C GLY A 55 -6.18 9.50 4.70
N ASN A 56 -4.89 9.43 5.01
CA ASN A 56 -3.86 9.97 4.15
C ASN A 56 -3.49 8.93 3.08
N THR A 57 -4.10 9.03 1.90
CA THR A 57 -3.89 8.09 0.78
C THR A 57 -2.46 8.10 0.24
N GLN A 58 -1.74 9.22 0.34
CA GLN A 58 -0.31 9.27 0.00
C GLN A 58 0.54 8.47 0.99
N LEU A 59 0.26 8.59 2.28
CA LEU A 59 0.91 7.78 3.32
C LEU A 59 0.55 6.29 3.16
N MET A 60 -0.71 5.97 2.81
CA MET A 60 -1.11 4.60 2.49
C MET A 60 -0.28 4.02 1.34
N ARG A 61 -0.08 4.80 0.26
CA ARG A 61 0.76 4.40 -0.87
C ARG A 61 2.21 4.13 -0.45
N ILE A 62 2.82 5.03 0.33
CA ILE A 62 4.19 4.85 0.82
C ILE A 62 4.30 3.59 1.67
N CYS A 63 3.36 3.37 2.59
CA CYS A 63 3.37 2.16 3.42
C CYS A 63 3.21 0.89 2.58
N ALA A 64 2.32 0.90 1.58
CA ALA A 64 2.16 -0.24 0.67
C ALA A 64 3.45 -0.53 -0.13
N ILE A 65 4.19 0.50 -0.56
CA ILE A 65 5.50 0.32 -1.20
C ILE A 65 6.54 -0.27 -0.23
N GLN A 66 6.56 0.21 1.01
CA GLN A 66 7.46 -0.32 2.05
C GLN A 66 7.19 -1.81 2.33
N LEU A 67 5.92 -2.22 2.39
CA LEU A 67 5.53 -3.62 2.53
C LEU A 67 5.84 -4.45 1.27
N TRP A 68 5.67 -3.85 0.09
CA TRP A 68 6.06 -4.48 -1.17
C TRP A 68 7.56 -4.81 -1.18
N HIS A 69 8.41 -3.88 -0.76
CA HIS A 69 9.85 -4.13 -0.61
C HIS A 69 10.18 -5.16 0.48
N ALA A 70 9.39 -5.23 1.56
CA ALA A 70 9.57 -6.22 2.61
C ALA A 70 9.24 -7.66 2.15
N GLY A 71 8.33 -7.79 1.17
CA GLY A 71 8.13 -9.03 0.41
C GLY A 71 7.45 -10.17 1.17
N ALA A 72 6.66 -9.87 2.21
CA ALA A 72 5.85 -10.87 2.91
C ALA A 72 4.53 -11.11 2.15
N VAL A 73 4.14 -12.38 1.97
CA VAL A 73 2.93 -12.75 1.21
C VAL A 73 1.65 -12.31 1.91
N GLU A 74 1.67 -12.26 3.23
CA GLU A 74 0.55 -11.88 4.09
C GLU A 74 0.15 -10.41 3.88
N ASP A 75 1.10 -9.56 3.48
CA ASP A 75 0.86 -8.14 3.27
C ASP A 75 -0.03 -7.87 2.04
N ALA A 76 -0.18 -8.84 1.12
CA ALA A 76 -1.09 -8.71 -0.02
C ALA A 76 -2.54 -8.43 0.41
N LEU A 77 -3.02 -9.07 1.48
CA LEU A 77 -4.35 -8.82 2.03
C LEU A 77 -4.49 -7.40 2.60
N LEU A 78 -3.45 -6.94 3.31
CA LEU A 78 -3.47 -5.61 3.91
C LEU A 78 -3.45 -4.52 2.84
N VAL A 79 -2.60 -4.67 1.82
CA VAL A 79 -2.52 -3.75 0.68
C VAL A 79 -3.83 -3.74 -0.11
N HIS A 80 -4.46 -4.90 -0.33
CA HIS A 80 -5.77 -4.99 -0.97
C HIS A 80 -6.86 -4.23 -0.19
N ARG A 81 -6.96 -4.45 1.12
CA ARG A 81 -7.91 -3.74 1.98
C ARG A 81 -7.72 -2.24 1.92
N ALA A 82 -6.47 -1.78 2.00
CA ALA A 82 -6.11 -0.37 1.89
C ALA A 82 -6.55 0.21 0.55
N ARG A 83 -6.27 -0.49 -0.55
CA ARG A 83 -6.67 -0.08 -1.90
C ARG A 83 -8.19 0.05 -2.07
N ARG A 84 -8.97 -0.84 -1.45
CA ARG A 84 -10.42 -0.96 -1.67
C ARG A 84 -11.27 -0.03 -0.80
N THR A 85 -10.66 0.79 0.07
CA THR A 85 -11.41 1.66 0.99
C THR A 85 -12.21 2.76 0.30
N SER A 86 -11.67 3.35 -0.77
CA SER A 86 -12.28 4.46 -1.49
C SER A 86 -11.80 4.53 -2.94
N MET A 87 -12.43 5.40 -3.74
CA MET A 87 -11.96 5.71 -5.09
C MET A 87 -10.55 6.32 -5.10
N ASP A 88 -10.24 7.19 -4.12
CA ASP A 88 -8.95 7.84 -4.02
C ASP A 88 -7.85 6.86 -3.61
N ALA A 89 -8.13 5.95 -2.67
CA ALA A 89 -7.23 4.87 -2.32
C ALA A 89 -7.00 3.88 -3.48
N THR A 90 -8.05 3.61 -4.27
CA THR A 90 -7.94 2.84 -5.52
C THR A 90 -7.07 3.56 -6.56
N GLY A 91 -7.03 4.89 -6.58
CA GLY A 91 -6.13 5.65 -7.43
C GLY A 91 -4.68 5.71 -6.92
N ALA A 92 -4.49 5.66 -5.59
CA ALA A 92 -3.20 5.85 -4.95
C ALA A 92 -2.41 4.55 -4.75
N VAL A 93 -3.08 3.43 -4.44
CA VAL A 93 -2.45 2.14 -4.15
C VAL A 93 -2.55 1.24 -5.37
N ASP A 94 -1.46 1.14 -6.13
CA ASP A 94 -1.36 0.30 -7.33
C ASP A 94 -1.58 -1.20 -7.00
N ALA A 95 -2.16 -1.96 -7.94
CA ALA A 95 -2.43 -3.38 -7.73
C ALA A 95 -1.13 -4.20 -7.62
N GLU A 96 -0.08 -3.78 -8.32
CA GLU A 96 1.27 -4.35 -8.29
C GLU A 96 1.87 -4.37 -6.88
N LEU A 97 1.41 -3.50 -5.97
CA LEU A 97 1.90 -3.45 -4.59
C LEU A 97 1.49 -4.69 -3.77
N MET A 98 0.50 -5.47 -4.23
CA MET A 98 0.17 -6.77 -3.63
C MET A 98 1.19 -7.88 -3.98
N LEU A 99 2.10 -7.62 -4.93
CA LEU A 99 3.03 -8.59 -5.49
C LEU A 99 4.45 -8.51 -4.90
N GLY A 100 4.60 -7.99 -3.68
CA GLY A 100 5.91 -7.81 -3.03
C GLY A 100 6.71 -9.10 -2.86
N ALA A 101 6.02 -10.22 -2.60
CA ALA A 101 6.66 -11.54 -2.52
C ALA A 101 6.94 -12.18 -3.91
N GLY A 102 6.53 -11.51 -4.99
CA GLY A 102 6.52 -12.02 -6.36
C GLY A 102 5.21 -12.75 -6.72
N VAL A 103 4.84 -12.71 -8.00
CA VAL A 103 3.57 -13.25 -8.54
C VAL A 103 3.30 -14.68 -8.11
N ALA A 104 4.25 -15.59 -8.33
CA ALA A 104 4.06 -17.01 -8.05
C ALA A 104 3.78 -17.28 -6.57
N ARG A 105 4.57 -16.68 -5.66
CA ARG A 105 4.43 -16.87 -4.21
C ARG A 105 3.15 -16.23 -3.68
N THR A 106 2.80 -15.05 -4.16
CA THR A 106 1.53 -14.39 -3.79
C THR A 106 0.33 -15.24 -4.22
N LYS A 107 0.30 -15.75 -5.46
CA LYS A 107 -0.80 -16.61 -5.94
C LYS A 107 -0.92 -17.91 -5.16
N GLU A 108 0.21 -18.58 -4.91
CA GLU A 108 0.23 -19.81 -4.13
C GLU A 108 -0.35 -19.57 -2.73
N TYR A 109 0.11 -18.51 -2.04
CA TYR A 109 -0.42 -18.13 -0.74
C TYR A 109 -1.94 -17.87 -0.77
N LEU A 110 -2.41 -17.01 -1.68
CA LEU A 110 -3.83 -16.67 -1.78
C LEU A 110 -4.71 -17.88 -2.08
N ALA A 111 -4.24 -18.80 -2.93
CA ALA A 111 -4.95 -20.03 -3.25
C ALA A 111 -5.16 -20.92 -2.01
N THR A 112 -4.25 -20.88 -1.02
CA THR A 112 -4.42 -21.66 0.23
C THR A 112 -5.48 -21.09 1.17
N LEU A 113 -5.77 -19.78 1.10
CA LEU A 113 -6.68 -19.13 2.06
C LEU A 113 -8.14 -19.48 1.83
N CYS A 114 -8.54 -19.76 0.58
CA CYS A 114 -9.90 -20.13 0.20
C CYS A 114 -11.00 -19.13 0.63
N THR A 115 -10.65 -17.85 0.85
CA THR A 115 -11.59 -16.77 1.20
C THR A 115 -12.06 -16.01 -0.04
N ASP A 116 -13.18 -15.30 0.07
CA ASP A 116 -13.68 -14.43 -1.00
C ASP A 116 -12.69 -13.30 -1.30
N GLU A 117 -12.15 -12.66 -0.26
CA GLU A 117 -11.09 -11.65 -0.37
C GLU A 117 -9.87 -12.16 -1.15
N ALA A 118 -9.41 -13.38 -0.89
CA ALA A 118 -8.28 -13.93 -1.62
C ALA A 118 -8.60 -14.16 -3.11
N ARG A 119 -9.84 -14.51 -3.45
CA ARG A 119 -10.27 -14.63 -4.86
C ARG A 119 -10.34 -13.27 -5.54
N GLU A 120 -10.83 -12.24 -4.86
CA GLU A 120 -10.82 -10.86 -5.39
C GLU A 120 -9.41 -10.38 -5.70
N ILE A 121 -8.44 -10.66 -4.81
CA ILE A 121 -7.04 -10.33 -5.06
C ILE A 121 -6.49 -11.09 -6.27
N LEU A 122 -6.78 -12.40 -6.37
CA LEU A 122 -6.37 -13.20 -7.52
C LEU A 122 -6.92 -12.65 -8.84
N ASP A 123 -8.17 -12.20 -8.84
CA ASP A 123 -8.80 -11.57 -10.01
C ASP A 123 -8.15 -10.22 -10.33
N GLU A 124 -7.83 -9.39 -9.34
CA GLU A 124 -7.16 -8.10 -9.55
C GLU A 124 -5.73 -8.26 -10.08
N ILE A 125 -4.93 -9.16 -9.50
CA ILE A 125 -3.55 -9.35 -9.94
C ILE A 125 -3.45 -9.99 -11.33
N ALA A 126 -4.46 -10.75 -11.76
CA ALA A 126 -4.50 -11.34 -13.09
C ALA A 126 -4.45 -10.27 -14.21
N TRP A 127 -4.92 -9.05 -13.94
CA TRP A 127 -4.87 -7.94 -14.90
C TRP A 127 -3.47 -7.34 -15.08
N VAL A 128 -2.59 -7.46 -14.08
CA VAL A 128 -1.27 -6.83 -14.08
C VAL A 128 -0.12 -7.83 -14.22
N GLU A 129 -0.34 -9.09 -13.85
CA GLU A 129 0.73 -10.10 -13.70
C GLU A 129 1.53 -10.37 -14.99
N GLU A 130 0.91 -10.29 -16.17
CA GLU A 130 1.60 -10.56 -17.43
C GLU A 130 2.66 -9.49 -17.78
N SER A 131 2.41 -8.26 -17.34
CA SER A 131 3.28 -7.10 -17.61
C SER A 131 4.17 -6.73 -16.43
N TYR A 132 3.99 -7.40 -15.30
CA TYR A 132 4.67 -7.11 -14.06
C TYR A 132 6.12 -7.58 -14.11
N ASP A 133 7.03 -6.63 -13.87
CA ASP A 133 8.46 -6.88 -13.71
C ASP A 133 8.91 -6.15 -12.43
N ALA A 134 9.33 -6.91 -11.43
CA ALA A 134 9.64 -6.37 -10.11
C ALA A 134 10.84 -5.41 -10.14
N GLU A 135 11.85 -5.66 -10.98
CA GLU A 135 13.03 -4.80 -11.07
C GLU A 135 12.67 -3.47 -11.75
N ARG A 136 11.89 -3.53 -12.83
CA ARG A 136 11.38 -2.35 -13.52
C ARG A 136 10.45 -1.54 -12.62
N TYR A 137 9.59 -2.20 -11.86
CA TYR A 137 8.68 -1.53 -10.94
C TYR A 137 9.44 -0.88 -9.77
N ALA A 138 10.43 -1.56 -9.17
CA ALA A 138 11.31 -0.96 -8.18
C ALA A 138 12.04 0.29 -8.73
N ALA A 139 12.62 0.20 -9.93
CA ALA A 139 13.32 1.32 -10.56
C ALA A 139 12.38 2.51 -10.85
N PHE A 140 11.11 2.23 -11.20
CA PHE A 140 10.09 3.26 -11.35
C PHE A 140 9.80 3.95 -10.02
N LEU A 141 9.62 3.19 -8.93
CA LEU A 141 9.34 3.73 -7.59
C LEU A 141 10.52 4.56 -7.06
N ASP A 142 11.76 4.07 -7.20
CA ASP A 142 12.97 4.79 -6.80
C ASP A 142 13.09 6.13 -7.53
N LYS A 143 12.84 6.13 -8.84
CA LYS A 143 12.81 7.35 -9.66
C LYS A 143 11.70 8.32 -9.24
N TYR A 144 10.50 7.80 -8.95
CA TYR A 144 9.34 8.61 -8.59
C TYR A 144 9.57 9.35 -7.26
N TYR A 145 10.05 8.63 -6.24
CA TYR A 145 10.33 9.19 -4.91
C TYR A 145 11.73 9.81 -4.79
N ARG A 146 12.49 9.86 -5.88
CA ARG A 146 13.83 10.47 -5.96
C ARG A 146 14.82 9.92 -4.93
N ILE A 147 14.69 8.63 -4.62
CA ILE A 147 15.67 7.93 -3.80
C ILE A 147 16.72 7.38 -4.78
N ALA A 148 17.89 8.02 -4.80
CA ALA A 148 19.02 7.63 -5.63
C ALA A 148 19.82 6.49 -5.01
#